data_AF-A0A3D5V9R7-F1
#
_entry.id   AF-A0A3D5V9R7-F1
#
_cell.length_a   1.000
_cell.length_b   1.000
_cell.length_c   1.000
_cell.angle_alpha   90.00
_cell.angle_beta   90.00
_cell.angle_gamma   90.00
#
_symmetry.space_group_name_H-M   'P 1'
#
loop_
_entity.id
_entity.type
_entity.pdbx_description
1 polymer ?
#
loop_
_entity_poly.entity_id
_entity_poly.type
_entity_poly.pdbx_seq_one_letter_code
_entity_poly.pdbx_strand_id
1 'polypeptide(L)'
;MQDNKFLKITLGLIAFAIVVVILKELRAIFIPLTFAIMLSFLFAPLNRFLVRKKIPTAIILVIMIFIILTVFTLIGSIMYASISSFVMEFPKYEAKITNVVQNLIIELEIPQEQITNYLNNKVNWVEIVDKLSLSEVVSKTTGSFINFLVNLLLIVVFMMFIVLGRNNLLKRMEKIITHERAMQSVLVFSKLEKQLKTYLINKTFISLLTAFIGMFFIYIFGVDFVIISGFFLFVLNYIPNIGSVIATLFPIVVCMIQYGFG
;
A
#
# COMPACT_ATOMS: atom_id res chain seq x y z
N MET A 1 -43.70 -17.95 -22.52
CA MET A 1 -42.74 -16.81 -22.49
C MET A 1 -41.95 -16.69 -21.18
N GLN A 2 -42.40 -17.26 -20.05
CA GLN A 2 -41.69 -17.18 -18.76
C GLN A 2 -40.45 -18.10 -18.65
N ASP A 3 -40.45 -19.27 -19.30
CA ASP A 3 -39.34 -20.25 -19.20
C ASP A 3 -37.99 -19.73 -19.71
N ASN A 4 -38.02 -18.88 -20.72
CA ASN A 4 -36.81 -18.31 -21.31
C ASN A 4 -36.13 -17.28 -20.39
N LYS A 5 -36.87 -16.69 -19.44
CA LYS A 5 -36.32 -15.74 -18.46
C LYS A 5 -35.62 -16.48 -17.32
N PHE A 6 -36.20 -17.59 -16.85
CA PHE A 6 -35.60 -18.43 -15.83
C PHE A 6 -34.33 -19.13 -16.34
N LEU A 7 -34.35 -19.65 -17.57
CA LEU A 7 -33.18 -20.23 -18.22
C LEU A 7 -32.04 -19.21 -18.39
N LYS A 8 -32.34 -17.97 -18.80
CA LYS A 8 -31.33 -16.91 -18.92
C LYS A 8 -30.73 -16.51 -17.57
N ILE A 9 -31.53 -16.48 -16.50
CA ILE A 9 -31.04 -16.14 -15.15
C ILE A 9 -30.14 -17.25 -14.62
N THR A 10 -30.55 -18.52 -14.76
CA THR A 10 -29.75 -19.68 -14.30
C THR A 10 -28.45 -19.81 -15.08
N LEU A 11 -28.49 -19.67 -16.42
CA LEU A 11 -27.27 -19.62 -17.24
C LEU A 11 -26.40 -18.42 -16.89
N GLY A 12 -26.99 -17.26 -16.59
CA GLY A 12 -26.26 -16.08 -16.14
C GLY A 12 -25.53 -16.30 -14.81
N LEU A 13 -26.18 -16.95 -13.85
CA LEU A 13 -25.58 -17.31 -12.56
C LEU A 13 -24.43 -18.32 -12.72
N ILE A 14 -24.62 -19.33 -13.57
CA ILE A 14 -23.58 -20.32 -13.88
C ILE A 14 -22.38 -19.63 -14.56
N ALA A 15 -22.64 -18.80 -15.57
CA ALA A 15 -21.59 -18.04 -16.26
C ALA A 15 -20.83 -17.12 -15.29
N PHE A 16 -21.54 -16.43 -14.40
CA PHE A 16 -20.94 -15.59 -13.38
C PHE A 16 -20.06 -16.40 -12.41
N ALA A 17 -20.55 -17.55 -11.92
CA ALA A 17 -19.78 -18.44 -11.05
C ALA A 17 -18.50 -18.95 -11.74
N ILE A 18 -18.61 -19.36 -13.01
CA ILE A 18 -17.45 -19.80 -13.82
C ILE A 18 -16.44 -18.65 -13.96
N VAL A 19 -16.89 -17.44 -14.27
CA VAL A 19 -16.01 -16.26 -14.35
C VAL A 19 -15.31 -16.01 -13.02
N VAL A 20 -16.02 -16.07 -11.89
CA VAL A 20 -15.43 -15.88 -10.56
C VAL A 20 -14.37 -16.96 -10.26
N VAL A 21 -14.63 -18.23 -10.61
CA VAL A 21 -13.66 -19.32 -10.44
C VAL A 21 -12.43 -19.09 -11.32
N ILE A 22 -12.61 -18.74 -12.60
CA ILE A 22 -11.49 -18.43 -13.51
C ILE A 22 -10.66 -17.27 -12.97
N LEU A 23 -11.30 -16.19 -12.48
CA LEU A 23 -10.61 -15.04 -11.89
C LEU A 23 -9.84 -15.42 -10.62
N LYS A 24 -10.38 -16.33 -9.81
CA LYS A 24 -9.71 -16.83 -8.61
C LYS A 24 -8.47 -17.66 -8.95
N GLU A 25 -8.56 -18.55 -9.93
CA GLU A 25 -7.43 -19.38 -10.38
C GLU A 25 -6.34 -18.54 -11.05
N LEU A 26 -6.75 -17.60 -11.90
CA LEU A 26 -5.84 -16.71 -12.63
C LEU A 26 -5.45 -15.45 -11.83
N ARG A 27 -5.70 -15.42 -10.51
CA ARG A 27 -5.38 -14.26 -9.65
C ARG A 27 -3.92 -13.83 -9.76
N ALA A 28 -3.01 -14.79 -9.94
CA ALA A 28 -1.57 -14.55 -10.09
C ALA A 28 -1.22 -13.73 -11.33
N ILE A 29 -2.12 -13.69 -12.33
CA ILE A 29 -1.97 -12.91 -13.57
C ILE A 29 -2.81 -11.63 -13.49
N PHE A 30 -4.08 -11.75 -13.06
CA PHE A 30 -5.01 -10.62 -13.03
C PHE A 30 -4.64 -9.54 -12.00
N ILE A 31 -4.06 -9.91 -10.86
CA ILE A 31 -3.63 -8.93 -9.85
C ILE A 31 -2.50 -8.05 -10.43
N PRO A 32 -1.37 -8.61 -10.92
CA PRO A 32 -0.33 -7.80 -11.54
C PRO A 32 -0.81 -6.99 -12.74
N LEU A 33 -1.67 -7.57 -13.58
CA LEU A 33 -2.25 -6.87 -14.74
C LEU A 33 -3.07 -5.64 -14.32
N THR A 34 -3.86 -5.75 -13.25
CA THR A 34 -4.66 -4.62 -12.74
C THR A 34 -3.76 -3.49 -12.27
N PHE A 35 -2.72 -3.80 -11.50
CA PHE A 35 -1.72 -2.81 -11.09
C PHE A 35 -0.96 -2.21 -12.28
N ALA A 36 -0.66 -3.01 -13.31
CA ALA A 36 -0.01 -2.54 -14.53
C ALA A 36 -0.89 -1.54 -15.31
N ILE A 37 -2.21 -1.77 -15.36
CA ILE A 37 -3.16 -0.81 -15.95
C ILE A 37 -3.17 0.49 -15.13
N MET A 38 -3.23 0.41 -13.80
CA MET A 38 -3.19 1.58 -12.93
C MET A 38 -1.89 2.39 -13.10
N LEU A 39 -0.73 1.72 -13.10
CA LEU A 39 0.56 2.36 -13.32
C LEU A 39 0.67 2.96 -14.72
N SER A 40 0.18 2.27 -15.76
CA SER A 40 0.13 2.81 -17.12
C SER A 40 -0.66 4.13 -17.17
N PHE A 41 -1.78 4.24 -16.45
CA PHE A 41 -2.53 5.50 -16.33
C PHE A 41 -1.78 6.56 -15.52
N LEU A 42 -1.13 6.17 -14.42
CA LEU A 42 -0.32 7.08 -13.62
C LEU A 42 0.84 7.69 -14.42
N PHE A 43 1.50 6.89 -15.26
CA PHE A 43 2.61 7.30 -16.09
C PHE A 43 2.19 7.86 -17.46
N ALA A 44 0.91 7.81 -17.81
CA ALA A 44 0.40 8.37 -19.07
C ALA A 44 0.80 9.85 -19.32
N PRO A 45 0.74 10.79 -18.34
CA PRO A 45 1.22 12.16 -18.56
C PRO A 45 2.73 12.22 -18.85
N LEU A 46 3.54 11.43 -18.14
CA LEU A 46 4.98 11.36 -18.37
C LEU A 46 5.29 10.82 -19.77
N ASN A 47 4.64 9.72 -20.16
CA ASN A 47 4.77 9.15 -21.49
C ASN A 47 4.40 10.16 -22.59
N ARG A 48 3.27 10.86 -22.45
CA ARG A 48 2.85 11.92 -23.41
C ARG A 48 3.87 13.06 -23.49
N PHE A 49 4.41 13.50 -22.35
CA PHE A 49 5.40 14.57 -22.30
C PHE A 49 6.70 14.17 -23.01
N LEU A 50 7.21 12.97 -22.76
CA LEU A 50 8.46 12.48 -23.36
C LEU A 50 8.30 12.15 -24.86
N VAL A 51 7.16 11.59 -25.27
CA VAL A 51 6.83 11.40 -26.70
C VAL A 51 6.76 12.74 -27.43
N ARG A 52 6.18 13.78 -26.83
CA ARG A 52 6.18 15.14 -27.40
C ARG A 52 7.58 15.71 -27.59
N LYS A 53 8.53 15.33 -26.73
CA LYS A 53 9.97 15.64 -26.88
C LYS A 53 10.69 14.76 -27.90
N LYS A 54 9.97 13.94 -28.69
CA LYS A 54 10.51 13.00 -29.69
C LYS A 54 11.44 11.94 -29.10
N ILE A 55 11.29 11.61 -27.82
CA ILE A 55 12.07 10.53 -27.18
C ILE A 55 11.54 9.17 -27.65
N PRO A 56 12.40 8.24 -28.12
CA PRO A 56 12.00 6.89 -28.50
C PRO A 56 11.27 6.14 -27.37
N THR A 57 10.24 5.38 -27.71
CA THR A 57 9.42 4.67 -26.72
C THR A 57 10.23 3.73 -25.83
N ALA A 58 11.28 3.08 -26.36
CA ALA A 58 12.16 2.22 -25.57
C ALA A 58 12.83 3.00 -24.41
N ILE A 59 13.31 4.22 -24.66
CA ILE A 59 13.94 5.06 -23.64
C ILE A 59 12.91 5.50 -22.59
N ILE A 60 11.69 5.81 -23.02
CA ILE A 60 10.60 6.18 -22.10
C ILE A 60 10.29 5.03 -21.13
N LEU A 61 10.21 3.80 -21.63
CA LEU A 61 9.98 2.62 -20.81
C LEU A 61 11.12 2.42 -19.81
N VAL A 62 12.38 2.55 -20.23
CA VAL A 62 13.54 2.46 -19.34
C VAL A 62 13.46 3.52 -18.23
N ILE A 63 13.14 4.77 -18.58
CA ILE A 63 12.94 5.85 -17.59
C ILE A 63 11.82 5.48 -16.60
N MET A 64 10.70 4.95 -17.08
CA MET A 64 9.59 4.54 -16.21
C MET A 64 9.99 3.40 -15.26
N ILE A 65 10.75 2.40 -15.73
CA ILE A 65 11.30 1.34 -14.87
C ILE A 65 12.19 1.96 -13.79
N PHE A 66 13.12 2.84 -14.17
CA PHE A 66 14.05 3.47 -13.23
C PHE A 66 13.31 4.29 -12.18
N ILE A 67 12.27 5.04 -12.56
CA ILE A 67 11.44 5.79 -11.61
C ILE A 67 10.77 4.82 -10.64
N ILE A 68 10.13 3.75 -11.14
CA ILE A 68 9.46 2.75 -10.31
C ILE A 68 10.45 2.12 -9.33
N LEU A 69 11.57 1.59 -9.82
CA LEU A 69 12.59 0.96 -8.99
C LEU A 69 13.13 1.93 -7.93
N THR A 70 13.47 3.16 -8.31
CA THR A 70 13.98 4.19 -7.39
C THR A 70 12.98 4.51 -6.28
N VAL A 71 11.69 4.67 -6.61
CA VAL A 71 10.65 4.93 -5.61
C VAL A 71 10.51 3.76 -4.64
N PHE A 72 10.50 2.53 -5.15
CA PHE A 72 10.35 1.34 -4.30
C PHE A 72 11.59 1.05 -3.44
N THR A 73 12.80 1.27 -3.94
CA THR A 73 14.02 1.11 -3.14
C THR A 73 14.12 2.19 -2.06
N LEU A 74 13.72 3.43 -2.36
CA LEU A 74 13.67 4.51 -1.37
C LEU A 74 12.64 4.21 -0.27
N ILE A 75 11.44 3.75 -0.63
CA ILE A 75 10.45 3.31 0.36
C ILE A 75 10.99 2.14 1.19
N GLY A 76 11.59 1.14 0.53
CA GLY A 76 12.17 -0.02 1.20
C GLY A 76 13.29 0.33 2.17
N SER A 77 14.15 1.28 1.83
CA SER A 77 15.24 1.72 2.71
C SER A 77 14.72 2.49 3.93
N ILE A 78 13.72 3.36 3.75
CA ILE A 78 13.05 4.06 4.86
C ILE A 78 12.39 3.04 5.79
N MET A 79 11.69 2.04 5.23
CA MET A 79 11.08 0.97 6.02
C MET A 79 12.13 0.13 6.77
N TYR A 80 13.23 -0.23 6.11
CA TYR A 80 14.32 -0.97 6.75
C TYR A 80 14.90 -0.19 7.93
N ALA A 81 15.24 1.09 7.73
CA ALA A 81 15.74 1.96 8.79
C ALA A 81 14.74 2.08 9.95
N SER A 82 13.47 2.28 9.62
CA SER A 82 12.36 2.39 10.55
C SER A 82 12.18 1.14 11.43
N ILE A 83 12.15 -0.04 10.79
CA ILE A 83 12.00 -1.33 11.47
C ILE A 83 13.23 -1.64 12.31
N SER A 84 14.43 -1.37 11.78
CA SER A 84 15.69 -1.59 12.49
C SER A 84 15.76 -0.75 13.78
N SER A 85 15.43 0.55 13.70
CA SER A 85 15.34 1.43 14.88
C SER A 85 14.30 0.91 15.88
N PHE A 86 13.12 0.49 15.42
CA PHE A 86 12.09 -0.08 16.30
C PHE A 86 12.58 -1.32 17.04
N VAL A 87 13.18 -2.28 16.34
CA VAL A 87 13.69 -3.51 16.94
C VAL A 87 14.80 -3.24 17.95
N MET A 88 15.74 -2.32 17.65
CA MET A 88 16.82 -1.98 18.57
C MET A 88 16.33 -1.29 19.85
N GLU A 89 15.27 -0.50 19.75
CA GLU A 89 14.72 0.24 20.89
C GLU A 89 13.61 -0.53 21.62
N PHE A 90 13.07 -1.60 21.02
CA PHE A 90 11.98 -2.40 21.57
C PHE A 90 12.24 -2.90 23.02
N PRO A 91 13.44 -3.36 23.41
CA PRO A 91 13.70 -3.76 24.79
C PRO A 91 13.49 -2.64 25.82
N LYS A 92 13.70 -1.36 25.43
CA LYS A 92 13.37 -0.22 26.32
C LYS A 92 11.87 -0.06 26.52
N TYR A 93 11.09 -0.37 25.48
CA TYR A 93 9.63 -0.29 25.51
C TYR A 93 9.00 -1.43 26.31
N GLU A 94 9.63 -2.61 26.39
CA GLU A 94 9.19 -3.73 27.24
C GLU A 94 9.01 -3.31 28.71
N ALA A 95 10.04 -2.68 29.29
CA ALA A 95 9.99 -2.22 30.67
C ALA A 95 8.90 -1.14 30.87
N LYS A 96 8.76 -0.22 29.92
CA LYS A 96 7.72 0.82 29.97
C LYS A 96 6.31 0.26 29.85
N ILE A 97 6.07 -0.69 28.94
CA ILE A 97 4.77 -1.35 28.80
C ILE A 97 4.39 -2.04 30.11
N THR A 98 5.32 -2.75 30.74
CA THR A 98 5.09 -3.41 32.02
C THR A 98 4.68 -2.39 33.10
N ASN A 99 5.37 -1.24 33.17
CA ASN A 99 5.03 -0.18 34.12
C ASN A 99 3.65 0.45 33.83
N VAL A 100 3.33 0.73 32.57
CA VAL A 100 2.02 1.29 32.17
C VAL A 100 0.89 0.34 32.53
N VAL A 101 1.07 -0.95 32.27
CA VAL A 101 0.09 -1.98 32.63
C VAL A 101 -0.05 -2.07 34.16
N GLN A 102 1.05 -2.05 34.92
CA GLN A 102 0.99 -2.04 36.38
C GLN A 102 0.27 -0.82 36.94
N ASN A 103 0.52 0.37 36.39
CA ASN A 103 -0.15 1.61 36.82
C ASN A 103 -1.65 1.57 36.54
N LEU A 104 -2.07 1.08 35.37
CA LEU A 104 -3.48 0.90 35.05
C LEU A 104 -4.19 -0.08 35.98
N ILE A 105 -3.51 -1.16 36.41
CA ILE A 105 -4.07 -2.14 37.35
C ILE A 105 -4.34 -1.48 38.71
N ILE A 106 -3.40 -0.66 39.17
CA ILE A 106 -3.52 0.06 40.45
C ILE A 106 -4.65 1.10 40.36
N GLU A 107 -4.72 1.85 39.25
CA GLU A 107 -5.70 2.93 39.05
C GLU A 107 -7.13 2.41 38.83
N LEU A 108 -7.29 1.22 38.23
CA LEU A 108 -8.59 0.59 37.97
C LEU A 108 -9.03 -0.39 39.09
N GLU A 109 -8.30 -0.45 40.21
CA GLU A 109 -8.55 -1.34 41.36
C GLU A 109 -8.71 -2.82 40.97
N ILE A 110 -8.00 -3.28 39.93
CA ILE A 110 -8.13 -4.65 39.43
C ILE A 110 -7.36 -5.60 40.36
N PRO A 111 -7.93 -6.76 40.78
CA PRO A 111 -7.24 -7.71 41.66
C PRO A 111 -5.90 -8.17 41.07
N GLN A 112 -4.80 -7.83 41.74
CA GLN A 112 -3.43 -8.02 41.26
C GLN A 112 -3.13 -9.48 40.91
N GLU A 113 -3.58 -10.44 41.73
CA GLU A 113 -3.33 -11.89 41.56
C GLU A 113 -3.77 -12.46 40.20
N GLN A 114 -4.84 -11.93 39.60
CA GLN A 114 -5.35 -12.42 38.31
C GLN A 114 -4.49 -11.95 37.14
N ILE A 115 -3.86 -10.78 37.24
CA ILE A 115 -3.09 -10.19 36.14
C ILE A 115 -1.59 -10.49 36.27
N THR A 116 -1.01 -10.54 37.48
CA THR A 116 0.41 -10.88 37.66
C THR A 116 0.72 -12.29 37.16
N ASN A 117 -0.19 -13.24 37.41
CA ASN A 117 -0.09 -14.58 36.83
C ASN A 117 -0.31 -14.60 35.31
N TYR A 118 -1.16 -13.72 34.76
CA TYR A 118 -1.40 -13.65 33.31
C TYR A 118 -0.23 -13.01 32.56
N LEU A 119 0.36 -11.94 33.07
CA LEU A 119 1.54 -11.29 32.50
C LEU A 119 2.77 -12.22 32.58
N ASN A 120 3.02 -12.83 33.74
CA ASN A 120 4.20 -13.69 33.92
C ASN A 120 4.08 -15.07 33.25
N ASN A 121 2.89 -15.67 33.15
CA ASN A 121 2.73 -17.00 32.52
C ASN A 121 2.23 -16.98 31.07
N LYS A 122 1.59 -15.91 30.58
CA LYS A 122 1.09 -15.86 29.18
C LYS A 122 1.81 -14.85 28.29
N VAL A 123 2.44 -13.82 28.85
CA VAL A 123 3.26 -12.88 28.08
C VAL A 123 4.72 -13.28 28.26
N ASN A 124 5.17 -14.24 27.44
CA ASN A 124 6.57 -14.62 27.44
C ASN A 124 7.37 -13.55 26.67
N TRP A 125 7.85 -12.54 27.38
CA TRP A 125 8.65 -11.45 26.79
C TRP A 125 9.88 -11.97 26.06
N VAL A 126 10.47 -13.07 26.53
CA VAL A 126 11.59 -13.75 25.86
C VAL A 126 11.18 -14.24 24.46
N GLU A 127 10.00 -14.84 24.32
CA GLU A 127 9.47 -15.29 23.02
C GLU A 127 9.13 -14.13 22.09
N ILE A 128 8.61 -13.02 22.63
CA ILE A 128 8.30 -11.81 21.86
C ILE A 128 9.60 -11.16 21.36
N VAL A 129 10.61 -11.04 22.23
CA VAL A 129 11.92 -10.48 21.88
C VAL A 129 12.67 -11.36 20.89
N ASP A 130 12.63 -12.69 21.02
CA ASP A 130 13.22 -13.62 20.05
C ASP A 130 12.55 -13.49 18.67
N LYS A 131 11.20 -13.40 18.63
CA LYS A 131 10.45 -13.18 17.38
C LYS A 131 10.68 -11.79 16.78
N LEU A 132 10.99 -10.81 17.61
CA LEU A 132 11.34 -9.45 17.21
C LEU A 132 12.85 -9.26 17.01
N SER A 133 13.66 -10.32 17.12
CA SER A 133 15.10 -10.21 16.91
C SER A 133 15.41 -9.62 15.54
N LEU A 134 16.47 -8.81 15.50
CA LEU A 134 16.84 -8.04 14.31
C LEU A 134 17.08 -8.97 13.12
N SER A 135 17.65 -10.15 13.33
CA SER A 135 17.85 -11.17 12.28
C SER A 135 16.54 -11.78 11.76
N GLU A 136 15.59 -12.11 12.63
CA GLU A 136 14.31 -12.72 12.25
C GLU A 136 13.43 -11.72 11.49
N VAL A 137 13.31 -10.50 12.02
CA VAL A 137 12.51 -9.44 11.41
C VAL A 137 13.14 -8.97 10.10
N VAL A 138 14.46 -8.77 10.06
CA VAL A 138 15.16 -8.38 8.82
C VAL A 138 15.05 -9.49 7.79
N SER A 139 15.30 -10.76 8.12
CA SER A 139 15.24 -11.84 7.12
C SER A 139 13.83 -12.02 6.54
N LYS A 140 12.78 -11.99 7.36
CA LYS A 140 11.38 -12.06 6.89
C LYS A 140 10.99 -10.84 6.05
N THR A 141 11.42 -9.65 6.46
CA THR A 141 11.14 -8.40 5.74
C THR A 141 11.89 -8.37 4.41
N THR A 142 13.17 -8.75 4.40
CA THR A 142 13.99 -8.85 3.19
C THR A 142 13.43 -9.88 2.22
N GLY A 143 13.06 -11.08 2.70
CA GLY A 143 12.42 -12.10 1.86
C GLY A 143 11.11 -11.62 1.25
N SER A 144 10.25 -10.97 2.05
CA SER A 144 9.01 -10.36 1.57
C SER A 144 9.26 -9.23 0.57
N PHE A 145 10.28 -8.42 0.80
CA PHE A 145 10.69 -7.34 -0.09
C PHE A 145 11.21 -7.87 -1.43
N ILE A 146 12.01 -8.95 -1.43
CA ILE A 146 12.47 -9.62 -2.65
C ILE A 146 11.27 -10.18 -3.43
N ASN A 147 10.35 -10.87 -2.75
CA ASN A 147 9.14 -11.39 -3.38
C ASN A 147 8.28 -10.25 -3.98
N PHE A 148 8.19 -9.14 -3.27
CA PHE A 148 7.53 -7.94 -3.75
C PHE A 148 8.22 -7.40 -5.02
N LEU A 149 9.56 -7.32 -5.06
CA LEU A 149 10.32 -6.88 -6.25
C LEU A 149 10.14 -7.82 -7.44
N VAL A 150 10.09 -9.14 -7.23
CA VAL A 150 9.80 -10.12 -8.29
C VAL A 150 8.40 -9.91 -8.85
N ASN A 151 7.40 -9.69 -7.98
CA ASN A 151 6.04 -9.39 -8.42
C ASN A 151 5.95 -8.02 -9.14
N LEU A 152 6.68 -7.02 -8.65
CA LEU A 152 6.80 -5.71 -9.27
C LEU A 152 7.37 -5.80 -10.68
N LEU A 153 8.36 -6.67 -10.92
CA LEU A 153 8.91 -6.92 -12.24
C LEU A 153 7.83 -7.40 -13.22
N LEU A 154 6.97 -8.34 -12.79
CA LEU A 154 5.85 -8.81 -13.61
C LEU A 154 4.85 -7.69 -13.92
N ILE A 155 4.52 -6.85 -12.93
CA ILE A 155 3.67 -5.66 -13.12
C ILE A 155 4.30 -4.72 -14.16
N VAL A 156 5.60 -4.46 -14.03
CA VAL A 156 6.35 -3.57 -14.94
C VAL A 156 6.36 -4.14 -16.37
N VAL A 157 6.55 -5.45 -16.53
CA VAL A 157 6.47 -6.12 -17.84
C VAL A 157 5.08 -5.97 -18.46
N PHE A 158 4.00 -6.21 -17.72
CA PHE A 158 2.64 -5.98 -18.24
C PHE A 158 2.40 -4.51 -18.58
N MET A 159 2.90 -3.59 -17.76
CA MET A 159 2.76 -2.16 -18.01
C MET A 159 3.45 -1.79 -19.33
N MET A 160 4.65 -2.33 -19.61
CA MET A 160 5.32 -2.10 -20.89
C MET A 160 4.49 -2.57 -22.07
N PHE A 161 3.92 -3.78 -22.00
CA PHE A 161 3.07 -4.30 -23.07
C PHE A 161 1.83 -3.41 -23.30
N ILE A 162 1.22 -2.91 -22.22
CA ILE A 162 0.08 -1.99 -22.31
C ILE A 162 0.49 -0.67 -22.97
N VAL A 163 1.61 -0.08 -22.53
CA VAL A 163 2.10 1.21 -23.06
C VAL A 163 2.52 1.09 -24.53
N LEU A 164 3.22 0.01 -24.91
CA LEU A 164 3.61 -0.28 -26.30
C LEU A 164 2.39 -0.59 -27.18
N GLY A 165 1.47 -1.42 -26.67
CA GLY A 165 0.29 -1.86 -27.39
C GLY A 165 -0.74 -0.76 -27.63
N ARG A 166 -0.74 0.30 -26.81
CA ARG A 166 -1.73 1.39 -26.85
C ARG A 166 -1.93 2.00 -28.24
N ASN A 167 -0.84 2.29 -28.96
CA ASN A 167 -0.94 2.90 -30.29
C ASN A 167 -1.53 1.97 -31.34
N ASN A 168 -1.27 0.66 -31.22
CA ASN A 168 -1.77 -0.35 -32.16
C ASN A 168 -3.21 -0.74 -31.84
N LEU A 169 -3.59 -0.76 -30.56
CA LEU A 169 -4.94 -1.03 -30.11
C LEU A 169 -5.91 0.05 -30.58
N LEU A 170 -5.56 1.34 -30.41
CA LEU A 170 -6.39 2.45 -30.87
C LEU A 170 -6.64 2.39 -32.39
N LYS A 171 -5.59 2.17 -33.19
CA LYS A 171 -5.69 2.01 -34.66
C LYS A 171 -6.53 0.81 -35.10
N ARG A 172 -6.54 -0.29 -34.32
CA ARG A 172 -7.39 -1.46 -34.60
C ARG A 172 -8.84 -1.22 -34.18
N MET A 173 -9.07 -0.54 -33.06
CA MET A 173 -10.42 -0.19 -32.59
C MET A 173 -11.13 0.74 -33.55
N GLU A 174 -10.42 1.73 -34.12
CA GLU A 174 -10.96 2.63 -35.17
C GLU A 174 -11.42 1.89 -36.44
N LYS A 175 -10.87 0.69 -36.72
CA LYS A 175 -11.27 -0.12 -37.87
C LYS A 175 -12.50 -1.00 -37.63
N ILE A 176 -12.87 -1.24 -36.37
CA ILE A 176 -13.88 -2.24 -35.98
C ILE A 176 -15.12 -1.56 -35.34
N ILE A 177 -14.94 -0.42 -34.68
CA ILE A 177 -16.00 0.29 -33.97
C ILE A 177 -16.49 1.47 -34.82
N THR A 178 -17.82 1.62 -34.95
CA THR A 178 -18.45 2.78 -35.60
C THR A 178 -17.90 4.08 -34.99
N HIS A 179 -17.56 5.07 -35.83
CA HIS A 179 -16.78 6.25 -35.48
C HIS A 179 -17.28 7.01 -34.22
N GLU A 180 -18.59 6.98 -33.96
CA GLU A 180 -19.25 7.61 -32.81
C GLU A 180 -19.00 6.88 -31.47
N ARG A 181 -19.10 5.53 -31.43
CA ARG A 181 -18.88 4.73 -30.20
C ARG A 181 -17.39 4.66 -29.82
N ALA A 182 -16.50 4.69 -30.81
CA ALA A 182 -15.06 4.77 -30.60
C ALA A 182 -14.68 6.10 -29.92
N MET A 183 -15.25 7.20 -30.40
CA MET A 183 -14.99 8.53 -29.87
C MET A 183 -15.51 8.69 -28.42
N GLN A 184 -16.70 8.15 -28.12
CA GLN A 184 -17.23 8.12 -26.75
C GLN A 184 -16.33 7.33 -25.78
N SER A 185 -15.82 6.18 -26.21
CA SER A 185 -14.91 5.36 -25.39
C SER A 185 -13.62 6.11 -25.06
N VAL A 186 -12.99 6.73 -26.07
CA VAL A 186 -11.77 7.56 -25.88
C VAL A 186 -12.02 8.74 -24.94
N LEU A 187 -13.18 9.40 -25.04
CA LEU A 187 -13.58 10.48 -24.13
C LEU A 187 -13.74 9.99 -22.68
N VAL A 188 -14.36 8.82 -22.45
CA VAL A 188 -14.47 8.24 -21.10
C VAL A 188 -13.09 7.89 -20.53
N PHE A 189 -12.24 7.22 -21.32
CA PHE A 189 -10.88 6.88 -20.88
C PHE A 189 -10.05 8.12 -20.52
N SER A 190 -10.11 9.17 -21.33
CA SER A 190 -9.39 10.42 -21.05
C SER A 190 -9.91 11.16 -19.82
N LYS A 191 -11.23 11.11 -19.56
CA LYS A 191 -11.83 11.62 -18.32
C LYS A 191 -11.34 10.85 -17.10
N LEU A 192 -11.35 9.51 -17.15
CA LEU A 192 -10.84 8.65 -16.08
C LEU A 192 -9.36 8.92 -15.80
N GLU A 193 -8.53 9.02 -16.84
CA GLU A 193 -7.11 9.34 -16.70
C GLU A 193 -6.91 10.70 -16.01
N LYS A 194 -7.67 11.73 -16.43
CA LYS A 194 -7.60 13.07 -15.81
C LYS A 194 -8.05 13.05 -14.35
N GLN A 195 -9.14 12.35 -14.04
CA GLN A 195 -9.65 12.21 -12.68
C GLN A 195 -8.67 11.47 -11.79
N LEU A 196 -8.14 10.32 -12.23
CA LEU A 196 -7.13 9.57 -11.50
C LEU A 196 -5.88 10.41 -11.25
N LYS A 197 -5.40 11.15 -12.26
CA LYS A 197 -4.27 12.06 -12.10
C LYS A 197 -4.53 13.11 -11.02
N THR A 198 -5.63 13.87 -11.14
CA THR A 198 -5.94 14.95 -10.18
C THR A 198 -6.13 14.38 -8.78
N TYR A 199 -6.80 13.23 -8.65
CA TYR A 199 -6.96 12.53 -7.38
C TYR A 199 -5.62 12.14 -6.78
N LEU A 200 -4.77 11.42 -7.53
CA LEU A 200 -3.48 10.93 -7.03
C LEU A 200 -2.53 12.07 -6.67
N ILE A 201 -2.47 13.14 -7.46
CA ILE A 201 -1.64 14.31 -7.14
C ILE A 201 -2.13 14.99 -5.85
N ASN A 202 -3.43 15.28 -5.76
CA ASN A 202 -3.99 15.91 -4.57
C ASN A 202 -3.80 15.02 -3.34
N LYS A 203 -4.00 13.71 -3.49
CA LYS A 203 -3.84 12.75 -2.40
C LYS A 203 -2.39 12.62 -1.95
N THR A 204 -1.45 12.62 -2.90
CA THR A 204 -0.01 12.63 -2.61
C THR A 204 0.36 13.89 -1.83
N PHE A 205 -0.08 15.06 -2.30
CA PHE A 205 0.22 16.33 -1.66
C PHE A 205 -0.35 16.41 -0.24
N ILE A 206 -1.63 16.05 -0.05
CA ILE A 206 -2.28 16.01 1.26
C ILE A 206 -1.55 15.04 2.19
N SER A 207 -1.25 13.81 1.72
CA SER A 207 -0.61 12.80 2.56
C SER A 207 0.81 13.18 2.95
N LEU A 208 1.56 13.81 2.04
CA LEU A 208 2.91 14.33 2.28
C LEU A 208 2.87 15.45 3.32
N LEU A 209 1.93 16.38 3.19
CA LEU A 209 1.74 17.48 4.14
C LEU A 209 1.34 16.95 5.53
N THR A 210 0.42 15.98 5.60
CA THR A 210 0.03 15.33 6.86
C THR A 210 1.23 14.63 7.51
N ALA A 211 2.05 13.92 6.73
CA ALA A 211 3.24 13.25 7.24
C ALA A 211 4.26 14.25 7.80
N PHE A 212 4.59 15.30 7.06
CA PHE A 212 5.55 16.32 7.53
C PHE A 212 5.06 17.06 8.77
N ILE A 213 3.78 17.46 8.81
CA ILE A 213 3.19 18.12 9.98
C ILE A 213 3.20 17.17 11.18
N GLY A 214 2.80 15.91 11.00
CA GLY A 214 2.81 14.92 12.08
C GLY A 214 4.23 14.63 12.57
N MET A 215 5.19 14.45 11.68
CA MET A 215 6.61 14.27 12.03
C MET A 215 7.14 15.48 12.81
N PHE A 216 6.78 16.70 12.41
CA PHE A 216 7.18 17.91 13.10
C PHE A 216 6.67 17.94 14.55
N PHE A 217 5.39 17.59 14.78
CA PHE A 217 4.84 17.50 16.12
C PHE A 217 5.52 16.40 16.94
N ILE A 218 5.63 15.18 16.41
CA ILE A 218 6.26 14.03 17.09
C ILE A 218 7.71 14.38 17.48
N TYR A 219 8.45 15.04 16.58
CA TYR A 219 9.82 15.49 16.85
C TYR A 219 9.89 16.55 17.95
N ILE A 220 9.03 17.58 17.93
CA ILE A 220 9.02 18.64 18.95
C ILE A 220 8.67 18.11 20.33
N PHE A 221 7.72 17.16 20.41
CA PHE A 221 7.36 16.55 21.68
C PHE A 221 8.41 15.55 22.19
N GLY A 222 9.43 15.22 21.39
CA GLY A 222 10.47 14.26 21.78
C GLY A 222 9.99 12.81 21.78
N VAL A 223 8.93 12.52 21.01
CA VAL A 223 8.39 11.16 20.86
C VAL A 223 9.32 10.37 19.96
N ASP A 224 9.65 9.13 20.34
CA ASP A 224 10.51 8.26 19.52
C ASP A 224 9.84 7.91 18.18
N PHE A 225 10.59 7.29 17.25
CA PHE A 225 10.02 6.74 16.02
C PHE A 225 9.37 7.78 15.07
N VAL A 226 9.96 8.98 14.98
CA VAL A 226 9.50 10.08 14.10
C VAL A 226 9.37 9.63 12.64
N ILE A 227 10.38 8.94 12.09
CA ILE A 227 10.44 8.57 10.67
C ILE A 227 9.38 7.52 10.32
N ILE A 228 9.25 6.46 11.10
CA ILE A 228 8.26 5.39 10.85
C ILE A 228 6.83 5.91 11.05
N SER A 229 6.61 6.80 12.03
CA SER A 229 5.33 7.45 12.24
C SER A 229 4.96 8.33 11.05
N GLY A 230 5.91 9.13 10.55
CA GLY A 230 5.75 9.90 9.31
C GLY A 230 5.46 9.03 8.10
N PHE A 231 6.13 7.89 7.97
CA PHE A 231 5.89 6.92 6.92
C PHE A 231 4.46 6.36 6.97
N PHE A 232 3.96 5.97 8.14
CA PHE A 232 2.57 5.53 8.29
C PHE A 232 1.57 6.65 8.02
N LEU A 233 1.82 7.87 8.50
CA LEU A 233 1.03 9.07 8.19
C LEU A 233 0.99 9.37 6.69
N PHE A 234 2.07 9.10 5.97
CA PHE A 234 2.10 9.25 4.52
C PHE A 234 1.33 8.13 3.81
N VAL A 235 1.68 6.86 4.07
CA VAL A 235 1.18 5.72 3.30
C VAL A 235 -0.27 5.41 3.63
N LEU A 236 -0.62 5.31 4.91
CA LEU A 236 -1.96 4.89 5.31
C LEU A 236 -2.99 5.95 4.98
N ASN A 237 -2.62 7.24 4.97
CA ASN A 237 -3.52 8.32 4.59
C ASN A 237 -4.01 8.20 3.13
N TYR A 238 -3.37 7.42 2.26
CA TYR A 238 -3.94 7.11 0.93
C TYR A 238 -5.29 6.39 1.00
N ILE A 239 -5.57 5.64 2.07
CA ILE A 239 -6.84 4.93 2.28
C ILE A 239 -7.89 5.91 2.81
N PRO A 240 -8.99 6.20 2.08
CA PRO A 240 -10.02 7.13 2.52
C PRO A 240 -10.66 6.73 3.87
N ASN A 241 -10.90 7.72 4.74
CA ASN A 241 -11.55 7.64 6.06
C ASN A 241 -10.85 6.75 7.12
N ILE A 242 -10.46 5.54 6.76
CA ILE A 242 -9.81 4.56 7.65
C ILE A 242 -8.32 4.88 7.82
N GLY A 243 -7.69 5.36 6.74
CA GLY A 243 -6.26 5.59 6.67
C GLY A 243 -5.74 6.52 7.74
N SER A 244 -6.37 7.69 7.89
CA SER A 244 -5.94 8.70 8.87
C SER A 244 -6.05 8.18 10.32
N VAL A 245 -7.10 7.43 10.64
CA VAL A 245 -7.32 6.88 11.99
C VAL A 245 -6.24 5.85 12.33
N ILE A 246 -5.96 4.92 11.42
CA ILE A 246 -4.91 3.91 11.64
C ILE A 246 -3.52 4.57 11.66
N ALA A 247 -3.31 5.57 10.80
CA ALA A 247 -2.04 6.28 10.72
C ALA A 247 -1.65 7.00 12.01
N THR A 248 -2.62 7.64 12.68
CA THR A 248 -2.37 8.34 13.95
C THR A 248 -2.31 7.39 15.13
N LEU A 249 -2.86 6.18 15.02
CA LEU A 249 -2.84 5.20 16.10
C LEU A 249 -1.40 4.84 16.52
N PHE A 250 -0.51 4.62 15.56
CA PHE A 250 0.88 4.25 15.85
C PHE A 250 1.60 5.29 16.73
N PRO A 251 1.71 6.57 16.37
CA PRO A 251 2.37 7.56 17.21
C PRO A 251 1.65 7.81 18.55
N ILE A 252 0.32 7.67 18.61
CA ILE A 252 -0.44 7.77 19.87
C ILE A 252 -0.01 6.65 20.83
N VAL A 253 0.07 5.41 20.36
CA VAL A 253 0.49 4.27 21.18
C VAL A 253 1.93 4.44 21.66
N VAL A 254 2.84 4.88 20.77
CA VAL A 254 4.24 5.16 21.16
C VAL A 254 4.30 6.23 22.25
N CYS A 255 3.58 7.35 22.07
CA CYS A 255 3.51 8.44 23.05
C CYS A 255 2.97 7.93 24.40
N MET A 256 1.87 7.17 24.38
CA MET A 256 1.26 6.61 25.58
C MET A 256 2.21 5.66 26.33
N ILE A 257 2.98 4.83 25.63
CA ILE A 257 3.97 3.95 26.28
C ILE A 257 5.17 4.76 26.79
N GLN A 258 5.58 5.80 26.06
CA GLN A 258 6.77 6.58 26.37
C GLN A 258 6.60 7.45 27.62
N TYR A 259 5.43 8.09 27.77
CA TYR A 259 5.11 9.04 28.85
C TYR A 259 4.17 8.46 29.91
N GLY A 260 3.42 7.39 29.61
CA GLY A 260 2.41 6.81 30.50
C GLY A 260 1.04 7.50 30.40
N PHE A 261 0.16 7.14 31.34
CA PHE A 261 -1.10 7.87 31.57
C PHE A 261 -0.81 8.98 32.60
N GLY A 262 -0.75 10.24 32.14
CA GLY A 262 -0.48 11.41 33.01
C GLY A 262 0.51 12.38 32.37
#